data_AF-A0A2N5DPA2-F1
#
_entry.id   AF-A0A2N5DPA2-F1
#
_cell.length_a   1.000
_cell.length_b   1.000
_cell.length_c   1.000
_cell.angle_alpha   90.00
_cell.angle_beta   90.00
_cell.angle_gamma   90.00
#
_symmetry.space_group_name_H-M   'P 1'
#
loop_
_entity.id
_entity.type
_entity.pdbx_description
1 polymer ?
#
loop_
_entity_poly.entity_id
_entity_poly.type
_entity_poly.pdbx_seq_one_letter_code
_entity_poly.pdbx_strand_id
1 'polypeptide(L)'
;MASVGAAAEPVEPTDRLASHRPRGLSDPRPADGRPRISVLQLQPDIADEVVWSDSLTAYDQEHLAVYLRLLDADQAGADWREAARLVLGRCAEDDPGAARACWESHLRRARWMTEVGYRLLLLEGRAED
;
A
#
# COMPACT_ATOMS: atom_id res chain seq x y z
N MET A 1 56.34 38.14 -2.99
CA MET A 1 56.25 37.97 -1.52
C MET A 1 54.78 37.90 -1.18
N ALA A 2 54.34 36.79 -0.60
CA ALA A 2 52.93 36.43 -0.46
C ALA A 2 52.23 37.24 0.66
N SER A 3 50.98 37.60 0.39
CA SER A 3 50.08 38.34 1.28
C SER A 3 49.56 37.43 2.39
N VAL A 4 49.80 37.83 3.64
CA VAL A 4 49.22 37.31 4.89
C VAL A 4 48.35 38.45 5.45
N GLY A 5 47.18 38.32 6.05
CA GLY A 5 46.29 37.22 6.37
C GLY A 5 45.04 37.89 6.97
N ALA A 6 43.84 37.51 6.55
CA ALA A 6 42.61 38.07 7.09
C ALA A 6 42.25 37.37 8.41
N ALA A 7 42.17 38.13 9.48
CA ALA A 7 41.70 37.67 10.79
C ALA A 7 40.22 37.31 10.70
N ALA A 8 39.87 36.08 11.06
CA ALA A 8 38.49 35.65 11.25
C ALA A 8 38.06 36.02 12.67
N GLU A 9 37.04 36.87 12.78
CA GLU A 9 36.35 37.21 14.03
C GLU A 9 35.59 35.98 14.59
N PRO A 10 35.48 35.82 15.92
CA PRO A 10 34.78 34.69 16.54
C PRO A 10 33.26 34.90 16.50
N VAL A 11 32.54 33.97 15.88
CA VAL A 11 31.07 33.89 15.99
C VAL A 11 30.71 33.09 17.25
N GLU A 12 30.14 33.78 18.22
CA GLU A 12 29.50 33.21 19.42
C GLU A 12 28.29 32.32 19.03
N PRO A 13 28.18 31.07 19.52
CA PRO A 13 26.97 30.28 19.34
C PRO A 13 25.93 30.71 20.39
N THR A 14 24.94 31.49 19.94
CA THR A 14 23.79 31.85 20.77
C THR A 14 22.88 30.63 20.96
N ASP A 15 22.78 30.16 22.19
CA ASP A 15 21.90 29.08 22.62
C ASP A 15 20.41 29.49 22.55
N ARG A 16 19.56 28.49 22.29
CA ARG A 16 18.09 28.46 22.33
C ARG A 16 17.27 29.19 21.27
N LEU A 17 16.76 28.41 20.32
CA LEU A 17 15.36 28.46 19.93
C LEU A 17 14.86 27.08 19.48
N ALA A 18 13.98 26.52 20.31
CA ALA A 18 12.84 25.67 20.00
C ALA A 18 13.04 24.48 19.04
N SER A 19 12.94 23.30 19.65
CA SER A 19 12.29 22.11 19.07
C SER A 19 11.07 22.51 18.24
N HIS A 20 11.25 22.68 16.93
CA HIS A 20 10.17 22.74 15.95
C HIS A 20 9.95 21.33 15.43
N ARG A 21 9.24 20.53 16.24
CA ARG A 21 8.49 19.39 15.73
C ARG A 21 7.41 19.99 14.80
N PRO A 22 7.37 19.67 13.50
CA PRO A 22 6.26 20.14 12.67
C PRO A 22 4.95 19.59 13.25
N ARG A 23 4.07 20.54 13.57
CA ARG A 23 2.69 20.36 14.00
C ARG A 23 1.97 19.41 13.04
N GLY A 24 1.17 18.52 13.60
CA GLY A 24 0.50 17.46 12.89
C GLY A 24 -0.26 17.93 11.65
N LEU A 25 -0.12 17.15 10.58
CA LEU A 25 -1.19 17.00 9.60
C LEU A 25 -2.30 16.18 10.27
N SER A 26 -3.01 16.80 11.22
CA SER A 26 -4.35 16.36 11.55
C SER A 26 -5.23 16.77 10.37
N ASP A 27 -5.42 15.85 9.43
CA ASP A 27 -6.38 15.98 8.35
C ASP A 27 -7.73 16.39 8.96
N PRO A 28 -8.35 17.52 8.56
CA PRO A 28 -9.56 18.00 9.19
C PRO A 28 -10.68 16.96 9.08
N ARG A 29 -11.26 16.63 10.23
CA ARG A 29 -12.44 15.77 10.36
C ARG A 29 -13.60 16.45 9.61
N PRO A 30 -14.30 15.77 8.68
CA PRO A 30 -15.52 16.31 8.10
C PRO A 30 -16.56 16.50 9.20
N ALA A 31 -17.28 17.63 9.18
CA ALA A 31 -18.15 18.09 10.26
C ALA A 31 -19.44 17.26 10.43
N ASP A 32 -19.72 16.34 9.51
CA ASP A 32 -20.97 15.58 9.43
C ASP A 32 -20.97 14.25 10.20
N GLY A 33 -19.89 13.96 10.94
CA GLY A 33 -19.83 12.79 11.82
C GLY A 33 -19.84 11.44 11.09
N ARG A 34 -19.83 11.41 9.76
CA ARG A 34 -19.62 10.19 9.00
C ARG A 34 -18.18 9.76 9.24
N PRO A 35 -17.91 8.48 9.57
CA PRO A 35 -16.54 8.01 9.51
C PRO A 35 -16.06 8.31 8.10
N ARG A 36 -14.89 8.97 7.97
CA ARG A 36 -14.11 8.77 6.76
C ARG A 36 -14.00 7.26 6.70
N ILE A 37 -14.55 6.62 5.67
CA ILE A 37 -13.98 5.35 5.28
C ILE A 37 -12.55 5.75 4.93
N SER A 38 -11.67 5.71 5.93
CA SER A 38 -10.24 5.82 5.73
C SER A 38 -9.96 4.63 4.86
N VAL A 39 -9.88 4.85 3.55
CA VAL A 39 -9.50 3.87 2.52
C VAL A 39 -8.15 3.21 2.87
N LEU A 40 -7.47 3.71 3.90
CA LEU A 40 -6.20 3.25 4.45
C LEU A 40 -6.29 2.32 5.69
N GLN A 41 -7.46 2.05 6.28
CA GLN A 41 -7.56 1.26 7.54
C GLN A 41 -8.16 -0.15 7.41
N LEU A 42 -8.23 -0.72 6.21
CA LEU A 42 -8.69 -2.10 5.98
C LEU A 42 -7.82 -2.84 4.95
N GLN A 43 -6.51 -2.57 4.90
CA GLN A 43 -5.61 -3.39 4.10
C GLN A 43 -5.27 -4.61 4.97
N PRO A 44 -5.88 -5.80 4.73
CA PRO A 44 -5.46 -7.03 5.41
C PRO A 44 -3.96 -7.28 5.17
N ASP A 45 -3.34 -8.08 6.03
CA ASP A 45 -1.93 -8.43 5.86
C ASP A 45 -1.73 -9.22 4.56
N ILE A 46 -1.01 -8.62 3.62
CA ILE A 46 -0.83 -9.17 2.27
C ILE A 46 0.38 -10.07 2.27
N ALA A 47 0.16 -11.36 2.01
CA ALA A 47 1.24 -12.33 1.84
C ALA A 47 2.21 -11.88 0.73
N ASP A 48 3.49 -12.26 0.85
CA ASP A 48 4.48 -11.95 -0.19
C ASP A 48 4.11 -12.59 -1.53
N GLU A 49 3.48 -13.77 -1.51
CA GLU A 49 3.01 -14.49 -2.68
C GLU A 49 1.71 -15.23 -2.37
N VAL A 50 0.83 -15.36 -3.37
CA VAL A 50 -0.35 -16.23 -3.25
C VAL A 50 0.05 -17.69 -3.44
N VAL A 51 -0.27 -18.53 -2.46
CA VAL A 51 -0.21 -19.99 -2.62
C VAL A 51 -1.39 -20.43 -3.50
N TRP A 52 -1.09 -21.07 -4.64
CA TRP A 52 -2.14 -21.51 -5.58
C TRP A 52 -2.98 -22.66 -5.00
N SER A 53 -4.30 -22.60 -5.26
CA SER A 53 -5.28 -23.63 -4.90
C SER A 53 -6.41 -23.64 -5.92
N ASP A 54 -6.97 -24.80 -6.25
CA ASP A 54 -8.14 -24.90 -7.15
C ASP A 54 -9.48 -24.67 -6.42
N SER A 55 -9.43 -24.41 -5.11
CA SER A 55 -10.57 -24.07 -4.27
C SER A 55 -10.43 -22.66 -3.70
N LEU A 56 -11.54 -22.10 -3.21
CA LEU A 56 -11.52 -20.91 -2.38
C LEU A 56 -10.81 -21.19 -1.06
N THR A 57 -10.09 -20.18 -0.59
CA THR A 57 -9.44 -20.18 0.72
C THR A 57 -9.99 -19.03 1.58
N ALA A 58 -9.82 -19.12 2.90
CA ALA A 58 -10.16 -18.01 3.79
C ALA A 58 -9.41 -16.72 3.41
N TYR A 59 -8.16 -16.86 2.94
CA TYR A 59 -7.37 -15.74 2.41
C TYR A 59 -8.10 -15.05 1.25
N ASP A 60 -8.67 -15.79 0.32
CA ASP A 60 -9.40 -15.20 -0.81
C ASP A 60 -10.63 -14.40 -0.37
N GLN A 61 -11.36 -14.88 0.64
CA GLN A 61 -12.53 -14.19 1.18
C GLN A 61 -12.15 -12.89 1.91
N GLU A 62 -11.07 -12.92 2.69
CA GLU A 62 -10.55 -11.74 3.39
C GLU A 62 -9.98 -10.68 2.43
N HIS A 63 -9.47 -11.10 1.27
CA HIS A 63 -8.73 -10.24 0.34
C HIS A 63 -9.51 -9.82 -0.91
N LEU A 64 -10.84 -10.01 -0.94
CA LEU A 64 -11.66 -9.65 -2.10
C LEU A 64 -11.48 -8.18 -2.54
N ALA A 65 -11.41 -7.24 -1.58
CA ALA A 65 -11.21 -5.83 -1.90
C ALA A 65 -9.85 -5.55 -2.55
N VAL A 66 -8.80 -6.29 -2.16
CA VAL A 66 -7.46 -6.20 -2.74
C VAL A 66 -7.50 -6.69 -4.19
N TYR A 67 -8.15 -7.82 -4.44
CA TYR A 67 -8.32 -8.36 -5.80
C TYR A 67 -9.07 -7.40 -6.72
N LEU A 68 -10.16 -6.79 -6.24
CA LEU A 68 -10.91 -5.81 -7.02
C LEU A 68 -10.05 -4.60 -7.40
N ARG A 69 -9.26 -4.06 -6.46
CA ARG A 69 -8.37 -2.93 -6.72
C ARG A 69 -7.24 -3.28 -7.70
N LEU A 70 -6.72 -4.50 -7.67
CA LEU A 70 -5.74 -4.97 -8.67
C LEU A 70 -6.36 -5.09 -10.06
N LEU A 71 -7.58 -5.62 -10.16
CA LEU A 71 -8.28 -5.74 -11.44
C LEU A 71 -8.63 -4.38 -12.04
N ASP A 72 -9.06 -3.42 -11.21
CA ASP A 72 -9.31 -2.03 -11.65
C ASP A 72 -8.02 -1.37 -12.16
N ALA A 73 -6.90 -1.56 -11.44
CA ALA A 73 -5.60 -1.03 -11.85
C ALA A 73 -5.10 -1.65 -13.18
N ASP A 74 -5.27 -2.96 -13.34
CA ASP A 74 -4.93 -3.70 -14.57
C ASP A 74 -5.81 -3.24 -15.75
N GLN A 75 -7.12 -3.08 -15.53
CA GLN A 75 -8.04 -2.56 -16.54
C GLN A 75 -7.72 -1.11 -16.94
N ALA A 76 -7.30 -0.28 -15.99
CA ALA A 76 -6.86 1.09 -16.24
C ALA A 76 -5.47 1.18 -16.91
N GLY A 77 -4.77 0.05 -17.08
CA GLY A 77 -3.42 0.02 -17.65
C GLY A 77 -2.36 0.66 -16.76
N ALA A 78 -2.56 0.66 -15.44
CA ALA A 78 -1.62 1.23 -14.48
C ALA A 78 -0.26 0.50 -14.49
N ASP A 79 0.82 1.21 -14.14
CA ASP A 79 2.13 0.58 -13.96
C ASP A 79 2.07 -0.40 -12.78
N TRP A 80 2.56 -1.62 -13.01
CA TRP A 80 2.57 -2.68 -12.02
C TRP A 80 3.29 -2.28 -10.71
N ARG A 81 4.30 -1.41 -10.77
CA ARG A 81 5.02 -0.90 -9.59
C ARG A 81 4.13 -0.02 -8.74
N GLU A 82 3.33 0.83 -9.39
CA GLU A 82 2.38 1.68 -8.71
C GLU A 82 1.26 0.85 -8.08
N ALA A 83 0.73 -0.14 -8.81
CA ALA A 83 -0.24 -1.09 -8.27
C ALA A 83 0.33 -1.89 -7.08
N ALA A 84 1.54 -2.43 -7.20
CA ALA A 84 2.23 -3.15 -6.11
C ALA A 84 2.37 -2.27 -4.86
N ARG A 85 2.77 -1.01 -5.03
CA ARG A 85 2.96 -0.09 -3.91
C ARG A 85 1.64 0.36 -3.27
N LEU A 86 0.66 0.75 -4.07
CA LEU A 86 -0.60 1.34 -3.58
C LEU A 86 -1.62 0.30 -3.11
N VAL A 87 -1.60 -0.89 -3.70
CA VAL A 87 -2.56 -1.96 -3.41
C VAL A 87 -1.96 -3.01 -2.47
N LEU A 88 -0.71 -3.42 -2.69
CA LEU A 88 -0.06 -4.52 -1.94
C LEU A 88 0.96 -4.05 -0.91
N GLY A 89 1.24 -2.74 -0.85
CA GLY A 89 2.25 -2.19 0.05
C GLY A 89 3.68 -2.59 -0.30
N ARG A 90 3.95 -3.07 -1.52
CA ARG A 90 5.28 -3.54 -1.95
C ARG A 90 5.98 -2.51 -2.83
N CYS A 91 7.19 -2.13 -2.43
CA CYS A 91 7.99 -1.10 -3.07
C CYS A 91 8.99 -1.74 -4.05
N ALA A 92 8.87 -1.43 -5.34
CA ALA A 92 9.76 -2.00 -6.36
C ALA A 92 11.16 -1.35 -6.33
N GLU A 93 11.30 -0.21 -5.67
CA GLU A 93 12.56 0.48 -5.45
C GLU A 93 13.42 -0.24 -4.39
N ASP A 94 12.78 -0.90 -3.43
CA ASP A 94 13.46 -1.63 -2.34
C ASP A 94 13.81 -3.06 -2.76
N ASP A 95 12.84 -3.78 -3.33
CA ASP A 95 13.03 -5.12 -3.90
C ASP A 95 12.15 -5.30 -5.15
N PRO A 96 12.68 -5.02 -6.35
CA PRO A 96 11.94 -5.14 -7.59
C PRO A 96 11.44 -6.56 -7.86
N GLY A 97 12.21 -7.58 -7.45
CA GLY A 97 11.91 -8.97 -7.71
C GLY A 97 10.74 -9.44 -6.86
N ALA A 98 10.82 -9.21 -5.55
CA ALA A 98 9.75 -9.57 -4.62
C ALA A 98 8.47 -8.78 -4.88
N ALA A 99 8.55 -7.47 -5.13
CA ALA A 99 7.38 -6.65 -5.45
C ALA A 99 6.67 -7.12 -6.71
N ARG A 100 7.45 -7.51 -7.74
CA ARG A 100 6.89 -8.06 -8.98
C ARG A 100 6.23 -9.41 -8.78
N ALA A 101 6.89 -10.34 -8.08
CA ALA A 101 6.32 -11.67 -7.80
C ALA A 101 5.02 -11.57 -6.99
N CYS A 102 4.99 -10.69 -5.99
CA CYS A 102 3.79 -10.39 -5.21
C CYS A 102 2.66 -9.88 -6.12
N TRP A 103 2.94 -8.87 -6.95
CA TRP A 103 1.95 -8.33 -7.88
C TRP A 103 1.44 -9.37 -8.90
N GLU A 104 2.33 -10.13 -9.54
CA GLU A 104 1.97 -11.13 -10.56
C GLU A 104 1.11 -12.25 -9.97
N SER A 105 1.48 -12.78 -8.80
CA SER A 105 0.74 -13.87 -8.13
C SER A 105 -0.65 -13.41 -7.68
N HIS A 106 -0.78 -12.21 -7.10
CA HIS A 106 -2.07 -11.68 -6.65
C HIS A 106 -2.97 -11.28 -7.82
N LEU A 107 -2.43 -10.67 -8.89
CA LEU A 107 -3.22 -10.35 -10.08
C LEU A 107 -3.71 -11.63 -10.77
N ARG A 108 -2.85 -12.65 -10.87
CA ARG A 108 -3.25 -13.97 -11.40
C ARG A 108 -4.37 -14.58 -10.57
N ARG A 109 -4.28 -14.53 -9.25
CA ARG A 109 -5.34 -15.03 -8.36
C ARG A 109 -6.63 -14.24 -8.51
N ALA A 110 -6.54 -12.91 -8.58
CA ALA A 110 -7.68 -12.02 -8.79
C ALA A 110 -8.43 -12.35 -10.10
N ARG A 111 -7.71 -12.61 -11.20
CA ARG A 111 -8.32 -13.05 -12.47
C ARG A 111 -9.02 -14.40 -12.32
N TRP A 112 -8.40 -15.37 -11.65
CA TRP A 112 -9.03 -16.66 -11.36
C TRP A 112 -10.32 -16.52 -10.53
N MET A 113 -10.35 -15.57 -9.58
CA MET A 113 -11.55 -15.27 -8.81
C MET A 113 -12.72 -14.82 -9.70
N THR A 114 -12.46 -14.13 -10.83
CA THR A 114 -13.52 -13.72 -11.77
C THR A 114 -14.04 -14.86 -12.65
N GLU A 115 -13.20 -15.86 -12.94
CA GLU A 115 -13.53 -16.95 -13.87
C GLU A 115 -14.08 -18.19 -13.16
N VAL A 116 -13.53 -18.51 -11.99
CA VAL A 116 -13.80 -19.74 -11.24
C VAL A 116 -14.26 -19.43 -9.82
N GLY A 117 -13.49 -18.63 -9.07
CA GLY A 117 -13.73 -18.40 -7.64
C GLY A 117 -15.11 -17.83 -7.31
N TYR A 118 -15.64 -16.91 -8.13
CA TYR A 118 -16.96 -16.32 -7.94
C TYR A 118 -18.09 -17.37 -7.92
N ARG A 119 -17.99 -18.41 -8.77
CA ARG A 119 -18.98 -19.50 -8.76
C ARG A 119 -18.94 -20.30 -7.47
N LEU A 120 -17.75 -20.49 -6.90
CA LEU A 120 -17.58 -21.17 -5.62
C LEU A 120 -18.18 -20.35 -4.46
N LEU A 121 -18.03 -19.01 -4.47
CA LEU A 121 -18.64 -18.13 -3.47
C LEU A 121 -20.18 -18.26 -3.46
N LEU A 122 -20.78 -18.35 -4.66
CA LEU A 122 -22.23 -18.53 -4.79
C LEU A 122 -22.71 -19.91 -4.34
N LEU A 123 -21.85 -20.94 -4.39
CA LEU A 123 -22.19 -22.28 -3.91
C LEU A 123 -22.06 -22.37 -2.39
N GLU A 124 -21.03 -21.77 -1.81
CA GLU A 124 -20.80 -21.73 -0.36
C GLU A 124 -21.95 -21.02 0.36
N GLY A 125 -22.38 -19.85 -0.15
CA GLY A 125 -23.52 -19.13 0.41
C GLY A 125 -24.89 -19.83 0.29
N ARG A 126 -24.99 -20.93 -0.48
CA ARG A 126 -26.21 -21.77 -0.54
C ARG A 126 -26.15 -22.98 0.40
N ALA A 127 -24.98 -23.29 0.92
CA ALA A 127 -24.77 -24.43 1.83
C ALA A 127 -24.93 -24.04 3.31
N GLU A 128 -25.02 -22.73 3.59
CA GLU A 128 -25.27 -22.19 4.94
C GLU A 128 -26.78 -22.05 5.27
N ASP A 129 -27.68 -22.47 4.37
CA ASP A 129 -29.15 -22.53 4.53
C ASP A 129 -29.63 -23.93 4.95
#